data_AF-A0A371RZM8-F1
#
_entry.id   AF-A0A371RZM8-F1
#
_cell.length_a   1.000
_cell.length_b   1.000
_cell.length_c   1.000
_cell.angle_alpha   90.00
_cell.angle_beta   90.00
_cell.angle_gamma   90.00
#
_symmetry.space_group_name_H-M   'P 1'
#
loop_
_entity.id
_entity.type
_entity.pdbx_description
1 polymer ?
#
loop_
_entity_poly.entity_id
_entity_poly.type
_entity_poly.pdbx_seq_one_letter_code
_entity_poly.pdbx_strand_id
1 'polypeptide(L)'
;MNQKILWSVIIALVITNCLSVVYFMTDKSGELSQEKTIEASKPVVASGEEEVVATIGETAITRQQWLHELEDRYGKQILEGMIDEEVVRQMAKKYDITLSEDAVERELTLIKTMYNTIDNENIDDKHWQEQIELSILLEELLTKDAIISEEEMKHFYEENKHLYEIPKSYHISHIVVKTKEAAEQVRQELDNGSSFAALAMEKSTDEFSANRGGELGFVNAENGYAPDRYLDVAEQLKPNEWSEPVEVEGGYAVIILHEVIDAVTYSYDDVKGQIKRQIAIDQMNGAISVEPFWKELGVKWFFENHQ
;
A
#
# COMPACT_ATOMS: atom_id res chain seq x y z
N MET A 1 70.62 18.80 4.86
CA MET A 1 70.23 17.92 3.75
C MET A 1 69.70 18.80 2.62
N ASN A 2 70.27 18.73 1.42
CA ASN A 2 69.95 19.65 0.31
C ASN A 2 68.48 19.47 -0.09
N GLN A 3 67.69 20.55 -0.24
CA GLN A 3 66.26 20.46 -0.59
C GLN A 3 66.02 19.65 -1.87
N LYS A 4 66.97 19.68 -2.81
CA LYS A 4 66.92 18.84 -4.02
C LYS A 4 67.04 17.34 -3.73
N ILE A 5 67.80 16.95 -2.71
CA ILE A 5 67.96 15.57 -2.26
C ILE A 5 66.68 15.11 -1.54
N LEU A 6 66.10 15.97 -0.70
CA LEU A 6 64.82 15.67 -0.02
C LEU A 6 63.69 15.43 -1.02
N TRP A 7 63.54 16.31 -2.03
CA TRP A 7 62.55 16.13 -3.09
C TRP A 7 62.81 14.89 -3.95
N SER A 8 64.07 14.53 -4.22
CA SER A 8 64.39 13.29 -4.95
C SER A 8 64.02 12.02 -4.17
N VAL A 9 64.14 12.02 -2.84
CA VAL A 9 63.74 10.90 -1.99
C VAL A 9 62.21 10.78 -1.90
N ILE A 10 61.50 11.91 -1.78
CA ILE A 10 60.03 11.94 -1.77
C ILE A 10 59.48 11.43 -3.11
N ILE A 11 60.05 11.89 -4.23
CA ILE A 11 59.64 11.41 -5.56
C ILE A 11 59.92 9.92 -5.73
N ALA A 12 61.06 9.42 -5.26
CA ALA A 12 61.38 7.99 -5.29
C ALA A 12 60.39 7.15 -4.44
N LEU A 13 59.99 7.63 -3.26
CA LEU A 13 59.01 6.96 -2.40
C LEU A 13 57.61 6.97 -3.02
N VAL A 14 57.19 8.07 -3.64
CA VAL A 14 55.90 8.17 -4.34
C VAL A 14 55.88 7.24 -5.55
N ILE A 15 56.95 7.19 -6.35
CA ILE A 15 57.03 6.27 -7.50
C ILE A 15 57.01 4.81 -7.03
N THR A 16 57.69 4.47 -5.93
CA THR A 16 57.69 3.10 -5.39
C THR A 16 56.31 2.70 -4.85
N ASN A 17 55.58 3.63 -4.24
CA ASN A 17 54.20 3.42 -3.79
C ASN A 17 53.22 3.30 -4.98
N CYS A 18 53.36 4.14 -6.01
CA CYS A 18 52.57 4.04 -7.24
C CYS A 18 52.84 2.73 -8.00
N LEU A 19 54.09 2.27 -8.08
CA LEU A 19 54.43 1.01 -8.75
C LEU A 19 53.91 -0.22 -7.99
N SER A 20 53.85 -0.16 -6.66
CA SER A 20 53.23 -1.23 -5.86
C SER A 20 51.71 -1.26 -6.00
N VAL A 21 51.05 -0.10 -6.08
CA VAL A 21 49.61 -0.01 -6.41
C VAL A 21 49.32 -0.50 -7.83
N VAL A 22 50.16 -0.14 -8.81
CA VAL A 22 50.01 -0.62 -10.20
C VAL A 22 50.27 -2.13 -10.30
N TYR A 23 51.26 -2.69 -9.60
CA TYR A 23 51.49 -4.14 -9.56
C TYR A 23 50.28 -4.89 -8.95
N PHE A 24 49.71 -4.35 -7.86
CA PHE A 24 48.50 -4.91 -7.23
C PHE A 24 47.23 -4.75 -8.09
N MET A 25 47.18 -3.72 -8.95
CA MET A 25 46.09 -3.50 -9.91
C MET A 25 46.24 -4.34 -11.18
N THR A 26 47.48 -4.69 -11.59
CA THR A 26 47.74 -5.47 -12.82
C THR A 26 47.60 -6.98 -12.59
N ASP A 27 47.81 -7.46 -11.36
CA ASP A 27 47.54 -8.88 -11.00
C ASP A 27 46.02 -9.16 -10.80
N LYS A 28 45.20 -8.10 -10.78
CA LYS A 28 43.73 -8.17 -10.69
C LYS A 28 42.99 -7.79 -11.98
N SER A 29 43.69 -7.43 -13.05
CA SER A 29 43.07 -7.04 -14.33
C SER A 29 42.81 -8.22 -15.28
N GLY A 30 42.23 -9.29 -14.74
CA GLY A 30 41.71 -10.44 -15.51
C GLY A 30 40.18 -10.54 -15.52
N GLU A 31 39.47 -9.89 -14.58
CA GLU A 31 38.01 -9.93 -14.49
C GLU A 31 37.53 -8.61 -13.91
N LEU A 32 36.93 -7.71 -14.72
CA LEU A 32 35.93 -6.71 -14.33
C LEU A 32 35.74 -5.70 -15.49
N SER A 33 34.71 -5.91 -16.30
CA SER A 33 34.07 -4.88 -17.12
C SER A 33 32.67 -5.31 -17.53
N GLN A 34 31.74 -4.36 -17.39
CA GLN A 34 30.34 -4.32 -17.84
C GLN A 34 29.27 -4.71 -16.80
N GLU A 35 28.93 -3.73 -15.97
CA GLU A 35 27.54 -3.51 -15.54
C GLU A 35 26.65 -3.44 -16.78
N LYS A 36 25.73 -4.40 -16.88
CA LYS A 36 24.63 -4.43 -17.83
C LYS A 36 23.35 -4.44 -17.01
N THR A 37 22.47 -3.52 -17.36
CA THR A 37 21.05 -3.41 -17.03
C THR A 37 20.45 -4.66 -16.40
N ILE A 38 19.93 -4.56 -15.18
CA ILE A 38 19.08 -5.60 -14.58
C ILE A 38 17.72 -5.55 -15.28
N GLU A 39 17.66 -6.11 -16.49
CA GLU A 39 16.43 -6.74 -16.94
C GLU A 39 16.23 -8.00 -16.09
N ALA A 40 15.01 -8.19 -15.58
CA ALA A 40 14.57 -9.42 -14.98
C ALA A 40 14.57 -10.55 -16.03
N SER A 41 15.75 -11.09 -16.34
CA SER A 41 15.88 -12.31 -17.13
C SER A 41 15.60 -13.50 -16.22
N LYS A 42 14.40 -14.07 -16.34
CA LYS A 42 14.08 -15.42 -15.83
C LYS A 42 15.21 -16.38 -16.21
N PRO A 43 15.86 -17.10 -15.27
CA PRO A 43 16.63 -18.25 -15.64
C PRO A 43 15.66 -19.40 -15.90
N VAL A 44 15.63 -19.83 -17.17
CA VAL A 44 15.08 -21.13 -17.54
C VAL A 44 15.88 -22.20 -16.81
N VAL A 45 15.13 -23.09 -16.16
CA VAL A 45 15.55 -24.20 -15.30
C VAL A 45 16.66 -25.06 -15.92
N ALA A 46 17.73 -25.27 -15.15
CA ALA A 46 18.55 -26.48 -15.20
C ALA A 46 18.44 -27.18 -13.83
N SER A 47 18.13 -28.47 -13.87
CA SER A 47 17.86 -29.33 -12.71
C SER A 47 19.04 -29.43 -11.75
N GLY A 48 18.81 -29.14 -10.46
CA GLY A 48 19.58 -29.75 -9.36
C GLY A 48 20.42 -28.83 -8.48
N GLU A 49 20.47 -27.52 -8.72
CA GLU A 49 21.12 -26.59 -7.77
C GLU A 49 20.05 -25.83 -6.98
N GLU A 50 20.07 -25.99 -5.65
CA GLU A 50 19.17 -25.27 -4.74
C GLU A 50 19.40 -23.77 -4.89
N GLU A 51 18.38 -23.04 -5.35
CA GLU A 51 18.43 -21.59 -5.53
C GLU A 51 18.78 -20.90 -4.21
N VAL A 52 19.97 -20.31 -4.11
CA VAL A 52 20.42 -19.60 -2.90
C VAL A 52 19.76 -18.21 -2.87
N VAL A 53 19.02 -17.91 -1.81
CA VAL A 53 18.31 -16.63 -1.63
C VAL A 53 19.04 -15.67 -0.69
N ALA A 54 19.94 -16.17 0.16
CA ALA A 54 20.80 -15.34 1.00
C ALA A 54 22.08 -16.08 1.40
N THR A 55 23.16 -15.32 1.67
CA THR A 55 24.44 -15.86 2.17
C THR A 55 24.93 -15.03 3.35
N ILE A 56 25.27 -15.68 4.46
CA ILE A 56 25.83 -15.08 5.69
C ILE A 56 27.18 -15.72 5.96
N GLY A 57 28.27 -15.02 5.62
CA GLY A 57 29.61 -15.60 5.68
C GLY A 57 29.72 -16.80 4.74
N GLU A 58 29.92 -17.99 5.29
CA GLU A 58 29.99 -19.26 4.54
C GLU A 58 28.65 -20.02 4.50
N THR A 59 27.61 -19.55 5.21
CA THR A 59 26.30 -20.21 5.28
C THR A 59 25.37 -19.67 4.20
N ALA A 60 24.84 -20.56 3.35
CA ALA A 60 23.80 -20.24 2.38
C ALA A 60 22.42 -20.62 2.93
N ILE A 61 21.42 -19.76 2.65
CA ILE A 61 19.99 -20.04 2.86
C ILE A 61 19.38 -20.27 1.48
N THR A 62 18.72 -21.41 1.30
CA THR A 62 18.13 -21.79 0.01
C THR A 62 16.65 -21.44 -0.06
N ARG A 63 16.15 -21.20 -1.28
CA ARG A 63 14.73 -20.92 -1.54
C ARG A 63 13.85 -22.02 -0.99
N GLN A 64 14.28 -23.27 -1.08
CA GLN A 64 13.55 -24.41 -0.53
C GLN A 64 13.45 -24.34 0.99
N GLN A 65 14.54 -24.02 1.70
CA GLN A 65 14.51 -23.85 3.16
C GLN A 65 13.56 -22.71 3.56
N TRP A 66 13.63 -21.58 2.85
CA TRP A 66 12.74 -20.45 3.11
C TRP A 66 11.27 -20.80 2.85
N LEU A 67 10.95 -21.44 1.71
CA LEU A 67 9.59 -21.85 1.38
C LEU A 67 9.05 -22.88 2.36
N HIS A 68 9.87 -23.83 2.81
CA HIS A 68 9.48 -24.81 3.82
C HIS A 68 9.12 -24.14 5.15
N GLU A 69 9.93 -23.18 5.60
CA GLU A 69 9.64 -22.40 6.80
C GLU A 69 8.37 -21.54 6.66
N LEU A 70 8.11 -20.99 5.47
CA LEU A 70 6.86 -20.28 5.18
C LEU A 70 5.65 -21.22 5.20
N GLU A 71 5.76 -22.40 4.60
CA GLU A 71 4.71 -23.41 4.59
C GLU A 71 4.41 -23.92 6.01
N ASP A 72 5.43 -24.19 6.81
CA ASP A 72 5.28 -24.68 8.18
C ASP A 72 4.61 -23.63 9.09
N ARG A 73 5.03 -22.36 9.00
CA ARG A 73 4.51 -21.29 9.88
C ARG A 73 3.18 -20.71 9.41
N TYR A 74 2.98 -20.56 8.11
CA TYR A 74 1.86 -19.80 7.53
C TYR A 74 1.05 -20.59 6.50
N GLY A 75 1.56 -21.72 5.99
CA GLY A 75 0.96 -22.45 4.88
C GLY A 75 -0.48 -22.89 5.14
N LYS A 76 -0.81 -23.30 6.37
CA LYS A 76 -2.19 -23.66 6.74
C LYS A 76 -3.14 -22.47 6.61
N GLN A 77 -2.83 -21.34 7.24
CA GLN A 77 -3.69 -20.15 7.24
C GLN A 77 -3.84 -19.57 5.84
N ILE A 78 -2.76 -19.52 5.05
CA ILE A 78 -2.80 -19.04 3.68
C ILE A 78 -3.66 -19.96 2.81
N LEU A 79 -3.47 -21.28 2.90
CA LEU A 79 -4.29 -22.23 2.15
C LEU A 79 -5.76 -22.18 2.55
N GLU A 80 -6.06 -22.02 3.85
CA GLU A 80 -7.42 -21.85 4.36
C GLU A 80 -8.09 -20.61 3.76
N GLY A 81 -7.42 -19.46 3.76
CA GLY A 81 -7.95 -18.23 3.13
C GLY A 81 -8.16 -18.36 1.63
N MET A 82 -7.26 -19.04 0.91
CA MET A 82 -7.43 -19.32 -0.52
C MET A 82 -8.63 -20.22 -0.81
N ILE A 83 -8.88 -21.20 0.07
CA ILE A 83 -10.04 -22.07 -0.04
C ILE A 83 -11.31 -21.28 0.26
N ASP A 84 -11.33 -20.48 1.32
CA ASP A 84 -12.46 -19.62 1.69
C ASP A 84 -12.89 -18.73 0.52
N GLU A 85 -11.91 -18.05 -0.10
CA GLU A 85 -12.17 -17.20 -1.27
C GLU A 85 -12.85 -17.98 -2.40
N GLU A 86 -12.28 -19.14 -2.78
CA GLU A 86 -12.81 -19.95 -3.87
C GLU A 86 -14.19 -20.55 -3.53
N VAL A 87 -14.40 -20.95 -2.28
CA VAL A 87 -15.70 -21.43 -1.79
C VAL A 87 -16.75 -20.33 -1.92
N VAL A 88 -16.47 -19.11 -1.48
CA VAL A 88 -17.40 -17.99 -1.60
C VAL A 88 -17.74 -17.73 -3.08
N ARG A 89 -16.73 -17.69 -3.96
CA ARG A 89 -16.95 -17.47 -5.41
C ARG A 89 -17.81 -18.57 -6.03
N GLN A 90 -17.55 -19.83 -5.72
CA GLN A 90 -18.34 -20.96 -6.24
C GLN A 90 -19.77 -20.96 -5.69
N MET A 91 -19.95 -20.63 -4.42
CA MET A 91 -21.26 -20.60 -3.79
C MET A 91 -22.11 -19.41 -4.26
N ALA A 92 -21.50 -18.24 -4.41
CA ALA A 92 -22.15 -17.09 -5.04
C ALA A 92 -22.68 -17.46 -6.43
N LYS A 93 -21.84 -18.13 -7.25
CA LYS A 93 -22.26 -18.63 -8.56
C LYS A 93 -23.37 -19.69 -8.47
N LYS A 94 -23.30 -20.62 -7.51
CA LYS A 94 -24.28 -21.70 -7.33
C LYS A 94 -25.67 -21.15 -6.95
N TYR A 95 -25.71 -20.08 -6.17
CA TYR A 95 -26.95 -19.44 -5.72
C TYR A 95 -27.35 -18.23 -6.57
N ASP A 96 -26.70 -18.02 -7.72
CA ASP A 96 -26.95 -16.90 -8.63
C ASP A 96 -26.88 -15.53 -7.92
N ILE A 97 -25.99 -15.38 -6.94
CA ILE A 97 -25.74 -14.12 -6.24
C ILE A 97 -24.97 -13.20 -7.17
N THR A 98 -25.59 -12.07 -7.51
CA THR A 98 -25.00 -11.03 -8.36
C THR A 98 -24.38 -9.94 -7.52
N LEU A 99 -23.14 -9.58 -7.83
CA LEU A 99 -22.47 -8.45 -7.21
C LEU A 99 -22.93 -7.14 -7.85
N SER A 100 -23.26 -6.15 -7.02
CA SER A 100 -23.62 -4.81 -7.46
C SER A 100 -22.36 -3.95 -7.54
N GLU A 101 -21.98 -3.49 -8.73
CA GLU A 101 -20.83 -2.59 -8.91
C GLU A 101 -20.99 -1.31 -8.06
N ASP A 102 -22.19 -0.72 -8.03
CA ASP A 102 -22.50 0.46 -7.20
C ASP A 102 -22.29 0.22 -5.69
N ALA A 103 -22.43 -1.03 -5.21
CA ALA A 103 -22.19 -1.35 -3.82
C ALA A 103 -20.68 -1.43 -3.53
N VAL A 104 -19.91 -2.02 -4.46
CA VAL A 104 -18.45 -2.09 -4.35
C VAL A 104 -17.84 -0.69 -4.37
N GLU A 105 -18.25 0.17 -5.30
CA GLU A 105 -17.76 1.55 -5.40
C GLU A 105 -18.09 2.36 -4.14
N ARG A 106 -19.29 2.18 -3.58
CA ARG A 106 -19.70 2.83 -2.33
C ARG A 106 -18.84 2.42 -1.15
N GLU A 107 -18.68 1.12 -0.92
CA GLU A 107 -17.86 0.60 0.19
C GLU A 107 -16.40 1.06 0.04
N LEU A 108 -15.87 1.07 -1.19
CA LEU A 108 -14.54 1.60 -1.48
C LEU A 108 -14.43 3.07 -1.13
N THR A 109 -15.42 3.89 -1.51
CA THR A 109 -15.46 5.32 -1.19
C THR A 109 -15.53 5.57 0.32
N LEU A 110 -16.36 4.79 1.03
CA LEU A 110 -16.45 4.87 2.50
C LEU A 110 -15.12 4.49 3.15
N ILE A 111 -14.49 3.39 2.74
CA ILE A 111 -13.20 2.95 3.27
C ILE A 111 -12.11 4.00 3.03
N LYS A 112 -12.02 4.52 1.79
CA LYS A 112 -11.03 5.55 1.42
C LYS A 112 -11.17 6.83 2.26
N THR A 113 -12.39 7.25 2.57
CA THR A 113 -12.65 8.49 3.30
C THR A 113 -12.60 8.34 4.82
N MET A 114 -12.90 7.15 5.36
CA MET A 114 -12.88 6.87 6.80
C MET A 114 -11.50 6.42 7.29
N TYR A 115 -10.80 5.59 6.53
CA TYR A 115 -9.49 5.08 6.91
C TYR A 115 -8.41 5.94 6.28
N ASN A 116 -7.74 6.74 7.11
CA ASN A 116 -6.58 7.47 6.66
C ASN A 116 -5.46 6.48 6.32
N THR A 117 -5.03 6.46 5.05
CA THR A 117 -4.11 5.49 4.44
C THR A 117 -2.67 5.57 4.98
N ILE A 118 -2.41 6.43 5.96
CA ILE A 118 -1.11 6.65 6.59
C ILE A 118 -0.43 5.32 6.98
N ASP A 119 -1.15 4.33 7.51
CA ASP A 119 -0.53 3.10 8.03
C ASP A 119 -0.42 1.92 7.06
N ASN A 120 -0.88 2.06 5.81
CA ASN A 120 -0.73 0.98 4.84
C ASN A 120 0.07 1.43 3.61
N GLU A 121 1.30 0.91 3.52
CA GLU A 121 2.17 1.05 2.35
C GLU A 121 1.41 0.59 1.09
N ASN A 122 1.24 1.50 0.12
CA ASN A 122 0.79 1.22 -1.25
C ASN A 122 -0.32 0.16 -1.35
N ILE A 123 -1.50 0.41 -0.77
CA ILE A 123 -2.63 -0.45 -1.09
C ILE A 123 -3.10 -0.13 -2.51
N ASP A 124 -2.91 -1.09 -3.40
CA ASP A 124 -3.48 -1.08 -4.74
C ASP A 124 -5.02 -1.06 -4.62
N ASP A 125 -5.66 -0.04 -5.19
CA ASP A 125 -7.13 0.07 -5.26
C ASP A 125 -7.76 -1.24 -5.75
N LYS A 126 -7.07 -1.97 -6.64
CA LYS A 126 -7.51 -3.28 -7.13
C LYS A 126 -7.58 -4.33 -6.03
N HIS A 127 -6.63 -4.34 -5.10
CA HIS A 127 -6.62 -5.30 -4.01
C HIS A 127 -7.78 -5.01 -3.04
N TRP A 128 -8.00 -3.74 -2.67
CA TRP A 128 -9.17 -3.37 -1.88
C TRP A 128 -10.46 -3.74 -2.55
N GLN A 129 -10.58 -3.46 -3.85
CA GLN A 129 -11.75 -3.83 -4.62
C GLN A 129 -11.99 -5.34 -4.52
N GLU A 130 -10.99 -6.18 -4.82
CA GLU A 130 -11.12 -7.65 -4.72
C GLU A 130 -11.57 -8.13 -3.33
N GLN A 131 -11.05 -7.51 -2.26
CA GLN A 131 -11.45 -7.83 -0.88
C GLN A 131 -12.89 -7.40 -0.57
N ILE A 132 -13.29 -6.21 -1.00
CA ILE A 132 -14.66 -5.68 -0.83
C ILE A 132 -15.65 -6.56 -1.60
N GLU A 133 -15.33 -6.90 -2.85
CA GLU A 133 -16.14 -7.79 -3.68
C GLU A 133 -16.37 -9.13 -2.96
N LEU A 134 -15.30 -9.72 -2.41
CA LEU A 134 -15.39 -10.99 -1.68
C LEU A 134 -16.21 -10.86 -0.40
N SER A 135 -16.04 -9.78 0.35
CA SER A 135 -16.82 -9.49 1.57
C SER A 135 -18.30 -9.40 1.24
N ILE A 136 -18.69 -8.59 0.26
CA ILE A 136 -20.09 -8.43 -0.15
C ILE A 136 -20.68 -9.77 -0.58
N LEU A 137 -19.96 -10.57 -1.37
CA LEU A 137 -20.42 -11.90 -1.78
C LEU A 137 -20.65 -12.83 -0.60
N LEU A 138 -19.75 -12.84 0.38
CA LEU A 138 -19.90 -13.64 1.60
C LEU A 138 -21.11 -13.18 2.41
N GLU A 139 -21.27 -11.88 2.63
CA GLU A 139 -22.41 -11.32 3.35
C GLU A 139 -23.75 -11.65 2.67
N GLU A 140 -23.84 -11.47 1.35
CA GLU A 140 -25.03 -11.86 0.56
C GLU A 140 -25.31 -13.36 0.72
N LEU A 141 -24.28 -14.20 0.67
CA LEU A 141 -24.40 -15.64 0.80
C LEU A 141 -24.93 -16.06 2.19
N LEU A 142 -24.41 -15.44 3.25
CA LEU A 142 -24.82 -15.72 4.63
C LEU A 142 -26.22 -15.21 4.94
N THR A 143 -26.63 -14.11 4.31
CA THR A 143 -27.89 -13.43 4.59
C THR A 143 -28.99 -13.72 3.57
N LYS A 144 -28.75 -14.59 2.58
CA LYS A 144 -29.69 -14.90 1.49
C LYS A 144 -31.08 -15.32 1.95
N ASP A 145 -31.17 -16.05 3.06
CA ASP A 145 -32.42 -16.56 3.63
C ASP A 145 -33.00 -15.63 4.71
N ALA A 146 -32.33 -14.52 5.03
CA ALA A 146 -32.77 -13.56 6.03
C ALA A 146 -33.92 -12.70 5.48
N ILE A 147 -34.96 -12.56 6.31
CA ILE A 147 -36.15 -11.75 6.02
C ILE A 147 -36.17 -10.59 7.02
N ILE A 148 -35.75 -9.42 6.55
CA ILE A 148 -35.78 -8.16 7.31
C ILE A 148 -36.95 -7.32 6.83
N SER A 149 -37.70 -6.73 7.76
CA SER A 149 -38.86 -5.91 7.39
C SER A 149 -38.44 -4.54 6.85
N GLU A 150 -39.22 -3.99 5.92
CA GLU A 150 -38.99 -2.66 5.36
C GLU A 150 -39.05 -1.56 6.44
N GLU A 151 -39.88 -1.74 7.46
CA GLU A 151 -39.99 -0.80 8.58
C GLU A 151 -38.70 -0.77 9.41
N GLU A 152 -38.14 -1.94 9.71
CA GLU A 152 -36.87 -2.09 10.44
C GLU A 152 -35.70 -1.51 9.65
N MET A 153 -35.61 -1.79 8.33
CA MET A 153 -34.55 -1.23 7.49
C MET A 153 -34.62 0.31 7.41
N LYS A 154 -35.83 0.87 7.30
CA LYS A 154 -36.02 2.33 7.33
C LYS A 154 -35.66 2.93 8.67
N HIS A 155 -36.06 2.29 9.76
CA HIS A 155 -35.72 2.75 11.09
C HIS A 155 -34.20 2.76 11.29
N PHE A 156 -33.51 1.70 10.88
CA PHE A 156 -32.05 1.63 10.91
C PHE A 156 -31.41 2.76 10.08
N TYR A 157 -31.90 3.03 8.87
CA TYR A 157 -31.40 4.13 8.04
C TYR A 157 -31.54 5.49 8.73
N GLU A 158 -32.71 5.78 9.30
CA GLU A 158 -32.96 7.07 9.96
C GLU A 158 -32.08 7.25 11.21
N GLU A 159 -31.84 6.19 11.98
CA GLU A 159 -30.95 6.24 13.16
C GLU A 159 -29.47 6.37 12.79
N ASN A 160 -29.08 5.82 11.64
CA ASN A 160 -27.68 5.71 11.20
C ASN A 160 -27.37 6.56 9.96
N LYS A 161 -28.20 7.56 9.66
CA LYS A 161 -28.10 8.35 8.43
C LYS A 161 -26.72 8.96 8.20
N HIS A 162 -26.07 9.40 9.28
CA HIS A 162 -24.73 9.96 9.29
C HIS A 162 -23.65 8.99 8.75
N LEU A 163 -23.86 7.68 8.80
CA LEU A 163 -22.94 6.68 8.22
C LEU A 163 -22.99 6.65 6.68
N TYR A 164 -24.01 7.27 6.09
CA TYR A 164 -24.26 7.29 4.65
C TYR A 164 -24.04 8.68 4.04
N GLU A 165 -23.43 9.58 4.80
CA GLU A 165 -23.02 10.91 4.39
C GLU A 165 -21.49 10.93 4.29
N ILE A 166 -20.99 11.05 3.06
CA ILE A 166 -19.56 11.18 2.79
C ILE A 166 -19.26 12.67 2.58
N PRO A 167 -18.44 13.29 3.43
CA PRO A 167 -18.03 14.67 3.24
C PRO A 167 -17.06 14.78 2.06
N LYS A 168 -17.05 15.94 1.42
CA LYS A 168 -16.06 16.26 0.37
C LYS A 168 -14.66 16.07 0.96
N SER A 169 -13.87 15.23 0.31
CA SER A 169 -12.58 14.76 0.82
C SER A 169 -11.50 14.93 -0.25
N TYR A 170 -10.30 15.29 0.19
CA TYR A 170 -9.16 15.56 -0.68
C TYR A 170 -8.02 14.59 -0.34
N HIS A 171 -7.58 13.80 -1.30
CA HIS A 171 -6.38 12.97 -1.14
C HIS A 171 -5.15 13.82 -1.42
N ILE A 172 -4.35 14.06 -0.39
CA ILE A 172 -3.22 14.99 -0.48
C ILE A 172 -1.94 14.42 0.08
N SER A 173 -0.82 14.89 -0.46
CA SER A 173 0.49 14.74 0.17
C SER A 173 1.11 16.11 0.42
N HIS A 174 2.03 16.19 1.37
CA HIS A 174 2.73 17.43 1.70
C HIS A 174 4.24 17.27 1.83
N ILE A 175 4.95 18.38 1.62
CA ILE A 175 6.37 18.52 1.92
C ILE A 175 6.51 19.71 2.83
N VAL A 176 6.92 19.48 4.08
CA VAL A 176 7.10 20.54 5.09
C VAL A 176 8.57 20.93 5.14
N VAL A 177 8.87 22.23 5.10
CA VAL A 177 10.24 22.75 5.17
C VAL A 177 10.31 23.97 6.07
N LYS A 178 11.51 24.30 6.59
CA LYS A 178 11.65 25.36 7.60
C LYS A 178 11.45 26.77 7.07
N THR A 179 11.70 27.03 5.79
CA THR A 179 11.68 28.40 5.24
C THR A 179 10.94 28.45 3.91
N LYS A 180 10.45 29.64 3.57
CA LYS A 180 9.73 29.89 2.32
C LYS A 180 10.62 29.64 1.11
N GLU A 181 11.90 30.01 1.20
CA GLU A 181 12.87 29.82 0.13
C GLU A 181 13.09 28.33 -0.18
N ALA A 182 13.10 27.48 0.85
CA ALA A 182 13.20 26.04 0.68
C ALA A 182 11.93 25.47 0.00
N ALA A 183 10.75 25.99 0.35
CA ALA A 183 9.49 25.55 -0.27
C ALA A 183 9.43 25.97 -1.74
N GLU A 184 9.92 27.16 -2.07
CA GLU A 184 10.04 27.64 -3.45
C GLU A 184 11.02 26.78 -4.26
N GLN A 185 12.12 26.35 -3.65
CA GLN A 185 13.05 25.42 -4.29
C GLN A 185 12.41 24.06 -4.57
N VAL A 186 11.61 23.53 -3.64
CA VAL A 186 10.85 22.28 -3.85
C VAL A 186 9.96 22.42 -5.09
N ARG A 187 9.20 23.51 -5.20
CA ARG A 187 8.35 23.77 -6.37
C ARG A 187 9.12 23.83 -7.67
N GLN A 188 10.25 24.54 -7.69
CA GLN A 188 11.10 24.61 -8.89
C GLN A 188 11.58 23.22 -9.33
N GLU A 189 11.87 22.33 -8.40
CA GLU A 189 12.27 20.96 -8.73
C GLU A 189 11.09 20.12 -9.23
N LEU A 190 9.89 20.30 -8.66
CA LEU A 190 8.66 19.70 -9.18
C LEU A 190 8.34 20.17 -10.61
N ASP A 191 8.46 21.47 -10.89
CA ASP A 191 8.27 22.05 -12.22
C ASP A 191 9.29 21.49 -13.24
N ASN A 192 10.47 21.08 -12.77
CA ASN A 192 11.51 20.43 -13.58
C ASN A 192 11.30 18.91 -13.75
N GLY A 193 10.24 18.35 -13.17
CA GLY A 193 9.84 16.94 -13.32
C GLY A 193 10.35 16.00 -12.23
N SER A 194 10.84 16.52 -11.11
CA SER A 194 11.15 15.68 -9.94
C SER A 194 9.88 15.04 -9.35
N SER A 195 10.02 13.84 -8.79
CA SER A 195 8.93 13.16 -8.10
C SER A 195 8.63 13.81 -6.75
N PHE A 196 7.34 14.08 -6.48
CA PHE A 196 6.89 14.63 -5.20
C PHE A 196 7.28 13.72 -4.02
N ALA A 197 7.04 12.42 -4.15
CA ALA A 197 7.37 11.47 -3.09
C ALA A 197 8.88 11.43 -2.77
N ALA A 198 9.74 11.54 -3.79
CA ALA A 198 11.18 11.55 -3.59
C ALA A 198 11.64 12.83 -2.88
N LEU A 199 11.09 13.99 -3.27
CA LEU A 199 11.36 15.26 -2.61
C LEU A 199 10.83 15.29 -1.17
N ALA A 200 9.70 14.66 -0.90
CA ALA A 200 9.19 14.51 0.46
C ALA A 200 10.16 13.71 1.34
N MET A 201 10.65 12.57 0.86
CA MET A 201 11.64 11.75 1.59
C MET A 201 12.96 12.49 1.84
N GLU A 202 13.41 13.30 0.87
CA GLU A 202 14.69 14.00 0.96
C GLU A 202 14.62 15.29 1.80
N LYS A 203 13.54 16.06 1.66
CA LYS A 203 13.50 17.45 2.12
C LYS A 203 12.46 17.73 3.19
N SER A 204 11.44 16.90 3.33
CA SER A 204 10.38 17.15 4.30
C SER A 204 10.95 17.03 5.72
N THR A 205 10.62 18.00 6.56
CA THR A 205 10.89 17.99 7.99
C THR A 205 9.82 17.24 8.78
N ASP A 206 8.73 16.84 8.13
CA ASP A 206 7.73 15.98 8.75
C ASP A 206 8.16 14.52 8.69
N GLU A 207 8.79 14.03 9.76
CA GLU A 207 9.30 12.65 9.84
C GLU A 207 8.20 11.58 9.76
N PHE A 208 6.93 11.95 10.03
CA PHE A 208 5.81 11.02 9.97
C PHE A 208 5.42 10.71 8.53
N SER A 209 5.29 11.70 7.64
CA SER A 209 4.87 11.47 6.26
C SER A 209 6.05 11.34 5.28
N ALA A 210 7.23 11.90 5.58
CA ALA A 210 8.37 11.99 4.65
C ALA A 210 8.74 10.64 4.03
N ASN A 211 8.89 9.60 4.86
CA ASN A 211 9.25 8.24 4.41
C ASN A 211 8.17 7.54 3.58
N ARG A 212 6.95 8.08 3.56
CA ARG A 212 5.80 7.62 2.75
C ARG A 212 5.49 8.60 1.63
N GLY A 213 6.46 9.39 1.19
CA GLY A 213 6.28 10.33 0.09
C GLY A 213 5.45 11.57 0.45
N GLY A 214 5.30 11.87 1.74
CA GLY A 214 4.50 12.99 2.22
C GLY A 214 3.01 12.69 2.35
N GLU A 215 2.60 11.43 2.24
CA GLU A 215 1.21 11.01 2.19
C GLU A 215 0.44 11.32 3.48
N LEU A 216 -0.72 12.00 3.33
CA LEU A 216 -1.65 12.31 4.42
C LEU A 216 -3.02 11.64 4.24
N GLY A 217 -3.23 10.96 3.11
CA GLY A 217 -4.49 10.31 2.75
C GLY A 217 -5.62 11.30 2.46
N PHE A 218 -6.85 10.82 2.60
CA PHE A 218 -8.04 11.65 2.44
C PHE A 218 -8.27 12.54 3.68
N VAL A 219 -8.26 13.84 3.46
CA VAL A 219 -8.58 14.83 4.49
C VAL A 219 -9.91 15.52 4.20
N ASN A 220 -10.68 15.78 5.25
CA ASN A 220 -11.93 16.53 5.17
C ASN A 220 -12.17 17.31 6.46
N ALA A 221 -13.22 18.13 6.49
CA ALA A 221 -13.52 19.00 7.63
C ALA A 221 -13.95 18.23 8.89
N GLU A 222 -14.36 16.96 8.76
CA GLU A 222 -14.96 16.17 9.84
C GLU A 222 -13.96 15.23 10.51
N ASN A 223 -12.97 14.72 9.77
CA ASN A 223 -12.00 13.75 10.28
C ASN A 223 -10.91 14.39 11.17
N GLY A 224 -10.79 15.72 11.17
CA GLY A 224 -9.91 16.47 12.07
C GLY A 224 -8.41 16.25 11.84
N TYR A 225 -8.02 15.55 10.78
CA TYR A 225 -6.63 15.26 10.43
C TYR A 225 -6.00 16.34 9.54
N ALA A 226 -6.81 17.21 8.95
CA ALA A 226 -6.33 18.27 8.07
C ALA A 226 -5.61 19.37 8.86
N PRO A 227 -4.33 19.67 8.58
CA PRO A 227 -3.68 20.87 9.10
C PRO A 227 -4.41 22.14 8.64
N ASP A 228 -4.34 23.21 9.44
CA ASP A 228 -4.98 24.48 9.14
C ASP A 228 -4.64 24.95 7.71
N ARG A 229 -5.66 25.49 7.01
CA ARG A 229 -5.61 25.99 5.61
C ARG A 229 -5.43 24.93 4.53
N TYR A 230 -5.18 23.66 4.85
CA TYR A 230 -4.95 22.63 3.82
C TYR A 230 -6.19 22.39 2.96
N LEU A 231 -7.38 22.37 3.56
CA LEU A 231 -8.64 22.20 2.83
C LEU A 231 -8.89 23.38 1.87
N ASP A 232 -8.67 24.61 2.32
CA ASP A 232 -8.84 25.83 1.49
C ASP A 232 -7.89 25.83 0.28
N VAL A 233 -6.68 25.31 0.48
CA VAL A 233 -5.67 25.18 -0.58
C VAL A 233 -6.03 24.05 -1.53
N ALA A 234 -6.37 22.87 -1.00
CA ALA A 234 -6.76 21.71 -1.80
C ALA A 234 -7.98 21.99 -2.69
N GLU A 235 -8.94 22.76 -2.21
CA GLU A 235 -10.12 23.16 -2.99
C GLU A 235 -9.78 24.00 -4.24
N GLN A 236 -8.63 24.68 -4.25
CA GLN A 236 -8.19 25.52 -5.37
C GLN A 236 -7.33 24.76 -6.38
N LEU A 237 -6.86 23.57 -6.03
CA LEU A 237 -6.00 22.75 -6.87
C LEU A 237 -6.82 21.82 -7.77
N LYS A 238 -6.23 21.45 -8.90
CA LYS A 238 -6.69 20.32 -9.70
C LYS A 238 -5.95 19.04 -9.31
N PRO A 239 -6.51 17.86 -9.62
CA PRO A 239 -5.78 16.61 -9.49
C PRO A 239 -4.42 16.67 -10.20
N ASN A 240 -3.39 16.20 -9.50
CA ASN A 240 -1.96 16.25 -9.84
C ASN A 240 -1.33 17.65 -9.88
N GLU A 241 -1.95 18.66 -9.27
CA GLU A 241 -1.40 20.01 -9.11
C GLU A 241 -0.84 20.23 -7.71
N TRP A 242 0.25 21.01 -7.59
CA TRP A 242 0.84 21.39 -6.31
C TRP A 242 0.65 22.87 -5.97
N SER A 243 0.51 23.16 -4.68
CA SER A 243 0.23 24.47 -4.12
C SER A 243 1.41 25.42 -4.14
N GLU A 244 1.13 26.71 -4.01
CA GLU A 244 2.11 27.70 -3.53
C GLU A 244 2.57 27.36 -2.10
N PRO A 245 3.71 27.88 -1.63
CA PRO A 245 4.14 27.68 -0.25
C PRO A 245 3.09 28.17 0.76
N VAL A 246 2.54 27.24 1.53
CA VAL A 246 1.54 27.47 2.57
C VAL A 246 2.24 27.61 3.91
N GLU A 247 2.03 28.72 4.62
CA GLU A 247 2.56 28.88 5.97
C GLU A 247 1.83 27.94 6.94
N VAL A 248 2.62 27.15 7.69
CA VAL A 248 2.15 26.16 8.67
C VAL A 248 2.90 26.33 10.00
N GLU A 249 2.43 25.65 11.05
CA GLU A 249 3.17 25.64 12.31
C GLU A 249 4.58 25.06 12.09
N GLY A 250 5.60 25.87 12.40
CA GLY A 250 7.00 25.45 12.30
C GLY A 250 7.65 25.60 10.92
N GLY A 251 6.96 26.12 9.90
CA GLY A 251 7.57 26.36 8.58
C GLY A 251 6.60 26.65 7.44
N TYR A 252 6.88 26.04 6.30
CA TYR A 252 6.11 26.15 5.06
C TYR A 252 5.85 24.76 4.48
N ALA A 253 4.69 24.57 3.88
CA ALA A 253 4.33 23.34 3.21
C ALA A 253 4.06 23.57 1.72
N VAL A 254 4.44 22.60 0.90
CA VAL A 254 3.95 22.44 -0.48
C VAL A 254 3.02 21.24 -0.48
N ILE A 255 1.80 21.40 -0.97
CA ILE A 255 0.75 20.37 -0.96
C ILE A 255 0.51 19.94 -2.39
N ILE A 256 0.40 18.64 -2.67
CA ILE A 256 -0.11 18.12 -3.94
C ILE A 256 -1.49 17.50 -3.72
N LEU A 257 -2.42 17.77 -4.64
CA LEU A 257 -3.72 17.12 -4.68
C LEU A 257 -3.68 15.95 -5.64
N HIS A 258 -3.96 14.74 -5.17
CA HIS A 258 -4.01 13.54 -6.01
C HIS A 258 -5.41 13.29 -6.56
N GLU A 259 -6.40 13.28 -5.68
CA GLU A 259 -7.79 12.91 -5.97
C GLU A 259 -8.76 13.76 -5.14
N VAL A 260 -9.96 14.00 -5.68
CA VAL A 260 -11.07 14.62 -4.97
C VAL A 260 -12.26 13.67 -4.99
N ILE A 261 -12.81 13.39 -3.80
CA ILE A 261 -14.11 12.74 -3.65
C ILE A 261 -15.11 13.85 -3.28
N ASP A 262 -16.10 14.06 -4.15
CA ASP A 262 -17.18 15.02 -3.87
C ASP A 262 -18.09 14.54 -2.74
N ALA A 263 -18.77 15.48 -2.08
CA ALA A 263 -19.71 15.14 -1.04
C ALA A 263 -20.87 14.32 -1.62
N VAL A 264 -21.16 13.17 -1.01
CA VAL A 264 -22.22 12.25 -1.43
C VAL A 264 -23.08 11.90 -0.23
N THR A 265 -24.40 11.95 -0.41
CA THR A 265 -25.36 11.42 0.55
C THR A 265 -26.14 10.30 -0.11
N TYR A 266 -25.99 9.09 0.40
CA TYR A 266 -26.74 7.94 -0.11
C TYR A 266 -28.16 7.94 0.46
N SER A 267 -29.14 7.80 -0.41
CA SER A 267 -30.53 7.63 -0.03
C SER A 267 -30.76 6.22 0.52
N TYR A 268 -31.88 6.03 1.24
CA TYR A 268 -32.30 4.70 1.67
C TYR A 268 -32.29 3.68 0.53
N ASP A 269 -32.75 4.07 -0.67
CA ASP A 269 -32.81 3.17 -1.81
C ASP A 269 -31.44 2.72 -2.32
N ASP A 270 -30.42 3.57 -2.17
CA ASP A 270 -29.04 3.27 -2.57
C ASP A 270 -28.41 2.23 -1.63
N VAL A 271 -28.69 2.34 -0.32
CA VAL A 271 -28.05 1.54 0.73
C VAL A 271 -28.92 0.42 1.32
N LYS A 272 -30.18 0.26 0.88
CA LYS A 272 -31.10 -0.77 1.43
C LYS A 272 -30.51 -2.17 1.43
N GLY A 273 -29.75 -2.54 0.39
CA GLY A 273 -29.11 -3.85 0.28
C GLY A 273 -28.02 -4.04 1.33
N GLN A 274 -27.22 -3.02 1.59
CA GLN A 274 -26.20 -3.00 2.64
C GLN A 274 -26.86 -3.06 4.03
N ILE A 275 -27.89 -2.25 4.27
CA ILE A 275 -28.65 -2.25 5.52
C ILE A 275 -29.26 -3.62 5.81
N LYS A 276 -29.88 -4.24 4.80
CA LYS A 276 -30.45 -5.58 4.95
C LYS A 276 -29.39 -6.59 5.39
N ARG A 277 -28.21 -6.58 4.76
CA ARG A 277 -27.10 -7.46 5.12
C ARG A 277 -26.58 -7.18 6.52
N GLN A 278 -26.36 -5.91 6.84
CA GLN A 278 -25.88 -5.49 8.16
C GLN A 278 -26.81 -5.96 9.28
N ILE A 279 -28.11 -5.67 9.18
CA ILE A 279 -29.10 -6.11 10.17
C ILE A 279 -29.15 -7.64 10.25
N ALA A 280 -29.15 -8.33 9.10
CA ALA A 280 -29.19 -9.78 9.08
C ALA A 280 -27.94 -10.39 9.75
N ILE A 281 -26.76 -9.85 9.51
CA ILE A 281 -25.50 -10.26 10.16
C ILE A 281 -25.55 -9.99 11.66
N ASP A 282 -26.01 -8.81 12.08
CA ASP A 282 -26.12 -8.46 13.50
C ASP A 282 -27.09 -9.39 14.25
N GLN A 283 -28.11 -9.91 13.56
CA GLN A 283 -29.06 -10.89 14.11
C GLN A 283 -28.52 -12.33 14.10
N MET A 284 -27.45 -12.63 13.37
CA MET A 284 -26.85 -13.96 13.34
C MET A 284 -26.13 -14.24 14.67
N ASN A 285 -26.62 -15.25 15.40
CA ASN A 285 -25.95 -15.75 16.59
C ASN A 285 -24.81 -16.70 16.19
N GLY A 286 -23.57 -16.22 16.18
CA GLY A 286 -22.38 -17.04 15.91
C GLY A 286 -21.25 -16.26 15.25
N ALA A 287 -20.09 -16.89 15.06
CA ALA A 287 -19.03 -16.31 14.25
C ALA A 287 -19.40 -16.40 12.77
N ILE A 288 -19.18 -15.32 12.02
CA ILE A 288 -19.21 -15.32 10.55
C ILE A 288 -18.15 -16.31 10.07
N SER A 289 -18.57 -17.37 9.36
CA SER A 289 -17.68 -18.44 8.91
C SER A 289 -18.13 -19.04 7.58
N VAL A 290 -17.15 -19.34 6.74
CA VAL A 290 -17.33 -19.99 5.43
C VAL A 290 -17.38 -21.53 5.56
N GLU A 291 -16.99 -22.09 6.71
CA GLU A 291 -16.88 -23.54 6.94
C GLU A 291 -18.16 -24.35 6.61
N PRO A 292 -19.40 -23.86 6.87
CA PRO A 292 -20.61 -24.58 6.45
C PRO A 292 -20.65 -24.85 4.94
N PHE A 293 -20.12 -23.93 4.14
CA PHE A 293 -20.05 -24.04 2.68
C PHE A 293 -18.94 -24.98 2.21
N TRP A 294 -17.86 -25.14 2.98
CA TRP A 294 -16.83 -26.15 2.69
C TRP A 294 -17.43 -27.55 2.66
N LYS A 295 -18.29 -27.87 3.62
CA LYS A 295 -18.99 -29.16 3.70
C LYS A 295 -19.94 -29.35 2.53
N GLU A 296 -20.62 -28.29 2.12
CA GLU A 296 -21.55 -28.32 0.99
C GLU A 296 -20.85 -28.58 -0.36
N LEU A 297 -19.68 -27.97 -0.57
CA LEU A 297 -18.85 -28.19 -1.75
C LEU A 297 -17.97 -29.43 -1.67
N GLY A 298 -17.90 -30.08 -0.51
CA GLY A 298 -17.06 -31.25 -0.29
C GLY A 298 -15.57 -30.93 -0.42
N VAL A 299 -15.15 -29.78 0.11
CA VAL A 299 -13.75 -29.36 0.13
C VAL A 299 -12.87 -30.44 0.75
N LYS A 300 -11.79 -30.77 0.06
CA LYS A 300 -10.72 -31.64 0.55
C LYS A 300 -9.43 -30.86 0.46
N TRP A 301 -8.64 -30.86 1.52
CA TRP A 301 -7.47 -30.01 1.60
C TRP A 301 -6.31 -30.70 2.31
N PHE A 302 -5.11 -30.15 2.09
CA PHE A 302 -3.86 -30.79 2.48
C PHE A 302 -3.77 -31.07 3.99
N PHE A 303 -4.29 -30.17 4.83
CA PHE A 303 -4.20 -30.26 6.29
C PHE A 303 -5.34 -31.06 6.96
N GLU A 304 -6.29 -31.62 6.19
CA GLU A 304 -7.48 -32.32 6.71
C GLU A 304 -7.15 -33.52 7.62
N ASN A 305 -5.97 -34.12 7.46
CA ASN A 305 -5.54 -35.33 8.17
C ASN A 305 -4.43 -35.09 9.21
N HIS A 306 -4.17 -33.84 9.61
CA HIS A 306 -3.06 -33.47 10.52
C HIS A 306 -3.53 -32.80 11.82
N GLN A 307 -4.80 -33.00 12.21
CA GLN A 307 -5.35 -32.58 13.50
C GLN A 307 -5.51 -33.74 14.48
#